data_AF-D5DY77-F1
#
_entry.id   AF-D5DY77-F1
#
_cell.length_a   1.000
_cell.length_b   1.000
_cell.length_c   1.000
_cell.angle_alpha   90.00
_cell.angle_beta   90.00
_cell.angle_gamma   90.00
#
_symmetry.space_group_name_H-M   'P 1'
#
loop_
_entity.id
_entity.type
_entity.pdbx_description
1 polymer ?
#
loop_
_entity_poly.entity_id
_entity_poly.type
_entity_poly.pdbx_seq_one_letter_code
_entity_poly.pdbx_strand_id
1 'polypeptide(L)'
;MKFKLNVIIFSLTLALIVGLAINTLRSTEYNKVFEAEEAKLSGVEVDNKIKAYSSEGYVTKFNKSDDNIVFDVNVPREGIYNISIRYYIPKTSGEKYTLINVNGGYLRKFALPALNTFQEISVGNFSLKKGENNIMLISEWGFYNIDYIRIQDFPVKGKLTINDELVNKKANNETKKLMKFLVSIQKSHILSGQQGLKEVEWIDEHLGKKPAVVGFDFRDYSLSRVRRGVKSNETEEAIKWHQEGGIVSFSWHWNAPKDLIDEPGKEWSEGFRTKATTFDIQYALSHPTSEDYKLLLKDIDAIALQLTKLQEANVPVLFRPLHEAEGGWFWWGAKGPEPAKELYRLIYDRITNYHKINNVIWIWNSSSKEWYPGNKYVDIVSYDSYPDAGDYRPLIEKYAELTSLVNDEKLIALSENGPIPDPNLLKEYQVNWSWFLTWQEKFLKDGKTNSLEHLSNVYNNDYVITLDKLQKYKLYNSK
;
A
#
# COMPACT_ATOMS: atom_id res chain seq x y z
N MET A 1 -41.72 63.34 -50.04
CA MET A 1 -42.38 64.53 -49.45
C MET A 1 -42.42 64.34 -47.94
N LYS A 2 -41.97 65.34 -47.18
CA LYS A 2 -41.81 65.44 -45.71
C LYS A 2 -40.58 64.77 -45.07
N PHE A 3 -39.56 65.60 -44.92
CA PHE A 3 -38.52 65.58 -43.89
C PHE A 3 -39.11 65.77 -42.47
N LYS A 4 -38.49 65.13 -41.46
CA LYS A 4 -38.20 65.66 -40.11
C LYS A 4 -37.25 64.65 -39.42
N LEU A 5 -35.94 64.92 -39.36
CA LEU A 5 -35.16 65.73 -38.40
C LEU A 5 -34.66 64.90 -37.18
N ASN A 6 -33.37 64.60 -37.26
CA ASN A 6 -32.33 64.30 -36.25
C ASN A 6 -32.69 64.27 -34.76
N VAL A 7 -32.18 63.25 -34.04
CA VAL A 7 -31.27 63.43 -32.89
C VAL A 7 -30.23 62.31 -32.88
N ILE A 8 -28.96 62.68 -32.88
CA ILE A 8 -27.79 61.86 -32.52
C ILE A 8 -27.67 61.88 -31.00
N ILE A 9 -27.45 60.74 -30.33
CA ILE A 9 -26.69 60.64 -29.08
C ILE A 9 -26.02 59.25 -29.04
N PHE A 10 -24.72 59.27 -28.79
CA PHE A 10 -23.83 58.16 -28.46
C PHE A 10 -24.27 57.48 -27.16
N SER A 11 -24.27 56.15 -27.10
CA SER A 11 -24.20 55.42 -25.83
C SER A 11 -23.22 54.25 -25.90
N LEU A 12 -22.23 54.37 -25.03
CA LEU A 12 -21.15 53.46 -24.65
C LEU A 12 -21.52 51.96 -24.49
N THR A 13 -20.60 51.13 -24.98
CA THR A 13 -20.09 49.85 -24.41
C THR A 13 -20.98 48.98 -23.52
N LEU A 14 -21.16 47.72 -23.92
CA LEU A 14 -20.74 46.58 -23.08
C LEU A 14 -20.55 45.31 -23.93
N ALA A 15 -19.30 44.86 -24.06
CA ALA A 15 -18.99 43.54 -24.59
C ALA A 15 -19.44 42.49 -23.56
N LEU A 16 -20.40 41.66 -23.95
CA LEU A 16 -20.88 40.56 -23.12
C LEU A 16 -19.83 39.43 -23.12
N ILE A 17 -18.94 39.44 -22.13
CA ILE A 17 -18.13 38.27 -21.79
C ILE A 17 -19.08 37.23 -21.20
N VAL A 18 -19.44 36.22 -21.99
CA VAL A 18 -20.09 35.01 -21.48
C VAL A 18 -19.00 34.20 -20.76
N GLY A 19 -18.79 34.52 -19.49
CA GLY A 19 -18.06 33.65 -18.58
C GLY A 19 -18.90 32.41 -18.30
N LEU A 20 -18.53 31.27 -18.88
CA LEU A 20 -18.96 29.98 -18.36
C LEU A 20 -18.38 29.83 -16.93
N ALA A 21 -19.17 30.21 -15.95
CA ALA A 21 -18.97 29.76 -14.58
C ALA A 21 -19.31 28.26 -14.54
N ILE A 22 -18.29 27.42 -14.78
CA ILE A 22 -18.34 26.04 -14.33
C ILE A 22 -18.38 26.14 -12.80
N ASN A 23 -19.58 26.05 -12.23
CA ASN A 23 -19.77 25.78 -10.82
C ASN A 23 -19.14 24.41 -10.56
N THR A 24 -17.85 24.40 -10.23
CA THR A 24 -17.28 23.30 -9.48
C THR A 24 -18.03 23.29 -8.15
N LEU A 25 -18.94 22.34 -8.00
CA LEU A 25 -19.39 21.88 -6.68
C LEU A 25 -18.14 21.39 -5.97
N ARG A 26 -17.40 22.31 -5.33
CA ARG A 26 -16.53 21.96 -4.21
C ARG A 26 -17.48 21.41 -3.16
N SER A 27 -17.56 20.09 -3.01
CA SER A 27 -18.03 19.51 -1.76
C SER A 27 -17.19 20.17 -0.67
N THR A 28 -17.82 20.98 0.17
CA THR A 28 -17.15 21.56 1.33
C THR A 28 -16.61 20.40 2.15
N GLU A 29 -15.29 20.30 2.26
CA GLU A 29 -14.61 19.29 3.05
C GLU A 29 -15.13 19.37 4.49
N TYR A 30 -15.76 18.30 4.97
CA TYR A 30 -16.25 18.24 6.35
C TYR A 30 -15.06 18.37 7.28
N ASN A 31 -15.08 19.34 8.20
CA ASN A 31 -14.03 19.53 9.19
C ASN A 31 -14.67 20.15 10.43
N LYS A 32 -14.85 19.35 11.48
CA LYS A 32 -15.58 19.76 12.68
C LYS A 32 -14.83 19.35 13.95
N VAL A 33 -14.79 20.27 14.90
CA VAL A 33 -14.25 20.06 16.25
C VAL A 33 -15.40 19.66 17.19
N PHE A 34 -15.11 18.75 18.12
CA PHE A 34 -15.97 18.31 19.20
C PHE A 34 -15.20 18.44 20.51
N GLU A 35 -15.60 19.40 21.34
CA GLU A 35 -14.90 19.75 22.58
C GLU A 35 -15.06 18.65 23.63
N ALA A 36 -13.98 18.35 24.36
CA ALA A 36 -13.98 17.26 25.32
C ALA A 36 -14.86 17.55 26.54
N GLU A 37 -14.96 18.82 26.96
CA GLU A 37 -15.81 19.26 28.06
C GLU A 37 -17.32 19.08 27.77
N GLU A 38 -17.72 18.95 26.51
CA GLU A 38 -19.10 18.68 26.09
C GLU A 38 -19.41 17.18 25.93
N ALA A 39 -18.39 16.32 26.03
CA ALA A 39 -18.52 14.88 25.86
C ALA A 39 -19.06 14.19 27.11
N LYS A 40 -19.47 12.92 26.98
CA LYS A 40 -19.87 12.10 28.13
C LYS A 40 -18.62 11.64 28.87
N LEU A 41 -18.50 12.03 30.14
CA LEU A 41 -17.33 11.80 30.98
C LEU A 41 -17.56 10.60 31.92
N SER A 42 -16.58 9.69 32.03
CA SER A 42 -16.59 8.58 32.99
C SER A 42 -15.24 8.50 33.69
N GLY A 43 -15.19 8.77 35.01
CA GLY A 43 -13.96 8.73 35.81
C GLY A 43 -12.99 9.90 35.60
N VAL A 44 -13.29 10.78 34.64
CA VAL A 44 -12.53 11.99 34.28
C VAL A 44 -13.29 13.26 34.67
N GLU A 45 -12.65 14.42 34.60
CA GLU A 45 -13.28 15.72 34.90
C GLU A 45 -12.76 16.84 34.00
N VAL A 46 -13.51 17.96 33.95
CA VAL A 46 -13.11 19.18 33.26
C VAL A 46 -12.19 20.04 34.14
N ASP A 47 -11.10 20.56 33.57
CA ASP A 47 -10.20 21.54 34.18
C ASP A 47 -9.89 22.65 33.17
N ASN A 48 -9.43 23.80 33.66
CA ASN A 48 -9.11 24.99 32.86
C ASN A 48 -7.88 25.77 33.39
N LYS A 49 -7.08 25.11 34.25
CA LYS A 49 -5.84 25.69 34.81
C LYS A 49 -4.76 25.87 33.76
N ILE A 50 -4.54 24.87 32.92
CA ILE A 50 -3.59 24.97 31.80
C ILE A 50 -4.22 25.86 30.73
N LYS A 51 -3.49 26.86 30.26
CA LYS A 51 -3.99 27.83 29.27
C LYS A 51 -3.85 27.31 27.84
N ALA A 52 -4.50 28.00 26.91
CA ALA A 52 -4.53 27.71 25.47
C ALA A 52 -5.35 26.49 25.04
N TYR A 53 -6.32 26.07 25.85
CA TYR A 53 -7.42 25.20 25.39
C TYR A 53 -8.30 25.93 24.36
N SER A 54 -9.13 25.17 23.65
CA SER A 54 -9.91 25.66 22.50
C SER A 54 -11.19 26.40 22.87
N SER A 55 -11.91 25.93 23.90
CA SER A 55 -13.23 26.44 24.31
C SER A 55 -13.27 26.85 25.78
N GLU A 56 -13.93 26.10 26.67
CA GLU A 56 -14.12 26.46 28.08
C GLU A 56 -13.15 25.72 29.02
N GLY A 57 -12.58 24.60 28.57
CA GLY A 57 -11.62 23.83 29.33
C GLY A 57 -11.01 22.67 28.54
N TYR A 58 -10.65 21.63 29.26
CA TYR A 58 -10.18 20.35 28.75
C TYR A 58 -10.52 19.25 29.76
N VAL A 59 -10.56 18.00 29.31
CA VAL A 59 -10.77 16.83 30.17
C VAL A 59 -9.45 16.26 30.67
N THR A 60 -9.38 15.93 31.96
CA THR A 60 -8.20 15.44 32.66
C THR A 60 -8.53 14.26 33.58
N LYS A 61 -7.57 13.81 34.41
CA LYS A 61 -7.68 12.72 35.39
C LYS A 61 -7.90 11.31 34.82
N PHE A 62 -7.40 11.04 33.62
CA PHE A 62 -7.21 9.66 33.15
C PHE A 62 -6.18 8.93 34.02
N ASN A 63 -6.62 8.29 35.10
CA ASN A 63 -5.76 7.70 36.13
C ASN A 63 -6.00 6.19 36.30
N LYS A 64 -7.21 5.72 35.99
CA LYS A 64 -7.62 4.32 36.01
C LYS A 64 -7.83 3.82 34.60
N SER A 65 -7.78 2.50 34.39
CA SER A 65 -7.90 1.87 33.07
C SER A 65 -9.30 1.99 32.45
N ASP A 66 -10.33 2.26 33.25
CA ASP A 66 -11.72 2.43 32.81
C ASP A 66 -12.15 3.90 32.67
N ASP A 67 -11.26 4.84 33.01
CA ASP A 67 -11.52 6.27 32.78
C ASP A 67 -11.62 6.54 31.28
N ASN A 68 -12.68 7.21 30.84
CA ASN A 68 -12.94 7.43 29.43
C ASN A 68 -13.76 8.70 29.15
N ILE A 69 -13.65 9.16 27.91
CA ILE A 69 -14.52 10.17 27.31
C ILE A 69 -15.20 9.60 26.09
N VAL A 70 -16.47 9.94 25.91
CA VAL A 70 -17.28 9.46 24.80
C VAL A 70 -17.89 10.66 24.06
N PHE A 71 -17.45 10.85 22.82
CA PHE A 71 -17.93 11.89 21.91
C PHE A 71 -19.06 11.35 21.04
N ASP A 72 -20.21 12.02 21.07
CA ASP A 72 -21.30 11.77 20.11
C ASP A 72 -21.08 12.67 18.88
N VAL A 73 -20.68 12.06 17.78
CA VAL A 73 -20.27 12.75 16.55
C VAL A 73 -21.30 12.52 15.46
N ASN A 74 -21.89 13.60 14.96
CA ASN A 74 -22.81 13.54 13.82
C ASN A 74 -22.08 13.92 12.52
N VAL A 75 -22.04 13.02 11.55
CA VAL A 75 -21.43 13.27 10.22
C VAL A 75 -22.45 13.27 9.08
N PRO A 76 -22.27 14.11 8.04
CA PRO A 76 -23.30 14.33 7.02
C PRO A 76 -23.45 13.17 6.03
N ARG A 77 -22.42 12.32 5.91
CA ARG A 77 -22.38 11.17 5.01
C ARG A 77 -21.67 10.00 5.66
N GLU A 78 -22.00 8.81 5.20
CA GLU A 78 -21.20 7.63 5.48
C GLU A 78 -19.86 7.73 4.73
N GLY A 79 -18.79 7.26 5.36
CA GLY A 79 -17.48 7.15 4.73
C GLY A 79 -16.33 7.27 5.72
N ILE A 80 -15.13 7.41 5.16
CA ILE A 80 -13.89 7.51 5.93
C ILE A 80 -13.63 8.96 6.33
N TYR A 81 -13.33 9.16 7.61
CA TYR A 81 -12.94 10.43 8.20
C TYR A 81 -11.61 10.26 8.93
N ASN A 82 -10.74 11.26 8.82
CA ASN A 82 -9.60 11.38 9.72
C ASN A 82 -10.10 11.88 11.08
N ILE A 83 -9.63 11.22 12.14
CA ILE A 83 -9.85 11.67 13.51
C ILE A 83 -8.51 12.18 14.03
N SER A 84 -8.50 13.41 14.55
CA SER A 84 -7.37 14.00 15.24
C SER A 84 -7.74 14.34 16.68
N ILE A 85 -6.78 14.23 17.60
CA ILE A 85 -6.95 14.55 19.01
C ILE A 85 -6.08 15.77 19.32
N ARG A 86 -6.66 16.82 19.93
CA ARG A 86 -5.89 17.89 20.55
C ARG A 86 -5.72 17.61 22.03
N TYR A 87 -4.47 17.60 22.49
CA TYR A 87 -4.13 17.16 23.84
C TYR A 87 -2.94 17.94 24.41
N TYR A 88 -2.77 17.87 25.73
CA TYR A 88 -1.62 18.42 26.45
C TYR A 88 -1.00 17.36 27.38
N ILE A 89 0.33 17.28 27.34
CA ILE A 89 1.13 16.48 28.28
C ILE A 89 2.37 17.31 28.68
N PRO A 90 2.66 17.47 30.00
CA PRO A 90 3.91 18.06 30.46
C PRO A 90 5.12 17.29 29.91
N LYS A 91 6.13 17.99 29.39
CA LYS A 91 7.33 17.33 28.82
C LYS A 91 8.01 16.37 29.82
N THR A 92 7.94 16.68 31.11
CA THR A 92 8.50 15.86 32.21
C THR A 92 7.80 14.51 32.39
N SER A 93 6.57 14.35 31.90
CA SER A 93 5.84 13.09 32.01
C SER A 93 6.34 12.04 31.02
N GLY A 94 6.98 12.45 29.92
CA GLY A 94 7.28 11.58 28.78
C GLY A 94 6.02 11.17 28.00
N GLU A 95 6.22 10.47 26.89
CA GLU A 95 5.13 9.97 26.03
C GLU A 95 4.09 9.16 26.83
N LYS A 96 2.83 9.29 26.43
CA LYS A 96 1.71 8.51 26.97
C LYS A 96 0.97 7.81 25.84
N TYR A 97 0.03 6.95 26.22
CA TYR A 97 -0.80 6.22 25.29
C TYR A 97 -2.27 6.31 25.70
N THR A 98 -3.14 6.35 24.69
CA THR A 98 -4.60 6.27 24.81
C THR A 98 -5.13 5.15 23.91
N LEU A 99 -6.33 4.64 24.20
CA LEU A 99 -7.06 3.76 23.30
C LEU A 99 -8.22 4.52 22.68
N ILE A 100 -8.45 4.35 21.39
CA ILE A 100 -9.66 4.84 20.72
C ILE A 100 -10.54 3.68 20.29
N ASN A 101 -11.84 3.84 20.50
CA ASN A 101 -12.90 2.97 20.02
C ASN A 101 -13.85 3.81 19.17
N VAL A 102 -14.27 3.29 18.02
CA VAL A 102 -15.29 3.93 17.18
C VAL A 102 -16.45 2.96 17.01
N ASN A 103 -17.66 3.37 17.40
CA ASN A 103 -18.91 2.63 17.28
C ASN A 103 -18.88 1.21 17.90
N GLY A 104 -18.15 1.00 18.99
CA GLY A 104 -18.00 -0.32 19.60
C GLY A 104 -17.05 -1.26 18.86
N GLY A 105 -16.27 -0.73 17.91
CA GLY A 105 -15.29 -1.49 17.13
C GLY A 105 -14.04 -1.89 17.94
N TYR A 106 -12.94 -2.18 17.25
CA TYR A 106 -11.68 -2.54 17.91
C TYR A 106 -11.04 -1.34 18.61
N LEU A 107 -10.45 -1.60 19.79
CA LEU A 107 -9.61 -0.64 20.49
C LEU A 107 -8.27 -0.49 19.78
N ARG A 108 -7.91 0.73 19.40
CA ARG A 108 -6.60 1.06 18.81
C ARG A 108 -5.78 1.88 19.79
N LYS A 109 -4.54 1.46 20.06
CA LYS A 109 -3.59 2.18 20.90
C LYS A 109 -2.86 3.26 20.12
N PHE A 110 -2.76 4.46 20.69
CA PHE A 110 -2.09 5.62 20.10
C PHE A 110 -1.11 6.26 21.05
N ALA A 111 0.05 6.61 20.53
CA ALA A 111 1.08 7.36 21.25
C ALA A 111 0.77 8.86 21.23
N LEU A 112 1.00 9.51 22.37
CA LEU A 112 0.84 10.93 22.61
C LEU A 112 2.19 11.52 23.07
N PRO A 113 3.00 12.06 22.14
CA PRO A 113 4.26 12.74 22.47
C PRO A 113 4.07 13.90 23.45
N ALA A 114 5.02 14.13 24.37
CA ALA A 114 4.93 15.17 25.38
C ALA A 114 5.70 16.45 24.98
N LEU A 115 4.99 17.54 24.65
CA LEU A 115 5.59 18.80 24.16
C LEU A 115 5.39 20.02 25.09
N ASN A 116 4.76 19.88 26.25
CA ASN A 116 4.47 21.00 27.19
C ASN A 116 3.62 22.14 26.58
N THR A 117 2.82 21.83 25.57
CA THR A 117 1.84 22.71 24.93
C THR A 117 0.68 21.86 24.42
N PHE A 118 -0.50 22.47 24.23
CA PHE A 118 -1.57 21.83 23.47
C PHE A 118 -1.12 21.62 22.03
N GLN A 119 -1.31 20.41 21.52
CA GLN A 119 -0.96 20.03 20.16
C GLN A 119 -2.02 19.08 19.61
N GLU A 120 -2.16 19.05 18.29
CA GLU A 120 -3.06 18.15 17.59
C GLU A 120 -2.26 17.02 16.93
N ILE A 121 -2.75 15.79 17.07
CA ILE A 121 -2.20 14.62 16.39
C ILE A 121 -3.32 13.85 15.70
N SER A 122 -3.12 13.44 14.46
CA SER A 122 -4.01 12.50 13.78
C SER A 122 -3.88 11.12 14.41
N VAL A 123 -5.00 10.55 14.85
CA VAL A 123 -5.12 9.14 15.26
C VAL A 123 -5.62 8.25 14.11
N GLY A 124 -5.55 8.77 12.89
CA GLY A 124 -5.77 8.01 11.67
C GLY A 124 -7.22 8.05 11.19
N ASN A 125 -7.52 7.15 10.26
CA ASN A 125 -8.75 7.18 9.48
C ASN A 125 -9.74 6.11 9.97
N PHE A 126 -11.01 6.48 10.12
CA PHE A 126 -12.07 5.63 10.64
C PHE A 126 -13.33 5.74 9.77
N SER A 127 -14.06 4.63 9.64
CA SER A 127 -15.36 4.61 8.98
C SER A 127 -16.43 5.13 9.95
N LEU A 128 -17.16 6.15 9.53
CA LEU A 128 -18.30 6.71 10.25
C LEU A 128 -19.57 6.55 9.41
N LYS A 129 -20.66 6.15 10.07
CA LYS A 129 -21.99 6.06 9.46
C LYS A 129 -22.58 7.46 9.29
N LYS A 130 -23.42 7.67 8.28
CA LYS A 130 -24.20 8.91 8.21
C LYS A 130 -25.03 9.08 9.49
N GLY A 131 -25.01 10.28 10.06
CA GLY A 131 -25.68 10.55 11.33
C GLY A 131 -24.75 10.35 12.53
N GLU A 132 -25.31 9.87 13.63
CA GLU A 132 -24.64 9.74 14.92
C GLU A 132 -23.64 8.56 14.94
N ASN A 133 -22.47 8.84 15.50
CA ASN A 133 -21.39 7.89 15.75
C ASN A 133 -20.83 8.14 17.14
N ASN A 134 -20.31 7.08 17.76
CA ASN A 134 -19.69 7.12 19.06
C ASN A 134 -18.18 7.00 18.92
N ILE A 135 -17.43 7.97 19.43
CA ILE A 135 -15.96 7.91 19.47
C ILE A 135 -15.55 7.98 20.93
N MET A 136 -14.96 6.90 21.43
CA MET A 136 -14.54 6.80 22.82
C MET A 136 -13.02 6.79 22.94
N LEU A 137 -12.48 7.65 23.79
CA LEU A 137 -11.08 7.63 24.22
C LEU A 137 -11.00 7.03 25.61
N ILE A 138 -10.24 5.95 25.76
CA ILE A 138 -10.05 5.22 27.02
C ILE A 138 -8.62 5.45 27.53
N SER A 139 -8.52 5.62 28.84
CA SER A 139 -7.26 5.63 29.57
C SER A 139 -6.49 4.33 29.32
N GLU A 140 -5.22 4.47 28.95
CA GLU A 140 -4.28 3.36 28.81
C GLU A 140 -3.11 3.60 29.76
N TRP A 141 -2.17 4.47 29.38
CA TRP A 141 -1.15 4.92 30.33
C TRP A 141 -1.62 6.11 31.17
N GLY A 142 -2.69 6.78 30.75
CA GLY A 142 -3.29 7.91 31.47
C GLY A 142 -2.40 9.16 31.56
N PHE A 143 -2.69 10.04 32.52
CA PHE A 143 -1.92 11.25 32.86
C PHE A 143 -1.70 12.23 31.69
N TYR A 144 -2.73 12.39 30.87
CA TYR A 144 -2.81 13.38 29.79
C TYR A 144 -4.10 14.19 29.89
N ASN A 145 -4.16 15.29 29.16
CA ASN A 145 -5.31 16.17 29.08
C ASN A 145 -5.81 16.21 27.64
N ILE A 146 -7.12 16.04 27.42
CA ILE A 146 -7.75 16.07 26.09
C ILE A 146 -8.58 17.33 25.98
N ASP A 147 -8.30 18.14 24.96
CA ASP A 147 -9.02 19.38 24.65
C ASP A 147 -10.20 19.08 23.73
N TYR A 148 -9.94 18.44 22.58
CA TYR A 148 -11.00 18.08 21.64
C TYR A 148 -10.62 16.91 20.74
N ILE A 149 -11.62 16.42 20.00
CA ILE A 149 -11.38 15.67 18.75
C ILE A 149 -11.82 16.47 17.53
N ARG A 150 -11.06 16.35 16.44
CA ARG A 150 -11.40 16.91 15.12
C ARG A 150 -11.73 15.77 14.18
N ILE A 151 -12.86 15.89 13.51
CA ILE A 151 -13.33 14.96 12.48
C ILE A 151 -13.23 15.68 11.15
N GLN A 152 -12.33 15.22 10.31
CA GLN A 152 -12.11 15.76 8.98
C GLN A 152 -12.46 14.71 7.93
N ASP A 153 -13.12 15.13 6.85
CA ASP A 153 -13.29 14.31 5.67
C ASP A 153 -11.93 13.76 5.27
N PHE A 154 -11.81 12.44 5.18
CA PHE A 154 -10.69 11.85 4.48
C PHE A 154 -11.16 11.66 3.03
N PRO A 155 -10.81 12.57 2.10
CA PRO A 155 -11.24 12.41 0.73
C PRO A 155 -10.60 11.14 0.18
N VAL A 156 -11.38 10.06 0.08
CA VAL A 156 -11.20 9.11 -1.00
C VAL A 156 -11.48 9.93 -2.25
N LYS A 157 -10.45 10.57 -2.81
CA LYS A 157 -10.60 11.47 -3.96
C LYS A 157 -11.44 10.75 -5.01
N GLY A 158 -12.64 11.26 -5.23
CA GLY A 158 -13.57 10.70 -6.19
C GLY A 158 -13.16 11.10 -7.61
N LYS A 159 -12.95 10.08 -8.44
CA LYS A 159 -12.80 10.09 -9.91
C LYS A 159 -11.46 10.61 -10.45
N LEU A 160 -10.45 9.76 -10.37
CA LEU A 160 -9.65 9.41 -11.55
C LEU A 160 -9.87 7.91 -11.82
N THR A 161 -10.07 7.54 -13.07
CA THR A 161 -10.19 6.12 -13.46
C THR A 161 -8.78 5.55 -13.48
N ILE A 162 -8.54 4.45 -12.76
CA ILE A 162 -7.26 3.73 -12.82
C ILE A 162 -6.94 3.45 -14.29
N ASN A 163 -5.74 3.81 -14.70
CA ASN A 163 -5.28 3.61 -16.06
C ASN A 163 -5.01 2.11 -16.28
N ASP A 164 -5.72 1.50 -17.23
CA ASP A 164 -5.49 0.12 -17.64
C ASP A 164 -4.41 -0.01 -18.71
N GLU A 165 -3.83 1.11 -19.18
CA GLU A 165 -2.68 1.12 -20.06
C GLU A 165 -1.37 0.90 -19.29
N LEU A 166 -0.66 -0.15 -19.69
CA LEU A 166 0.69 -0.43 -19.20
C LEU A 166 1.68 0.64 -19.66
N VAL A 167 2.71 0.89 -18.85
CA VAL A 167 3.82 1.81 -19.14
C VAL A 167 4.60 1.35 -20.38
N ASN A 168 4.72 0.04 -20.59
CA ASN A 168 5.23 -0.53 -21.84
C ASN A 168 4.13 -0.53 -22.91
N LYS A 169 4.19 0.43 -23.84
CA LYS A 169 3.24 0.52 -24.98
C LYS A 169 3.30 -0.68 -25.92
N LYS A 170 4.37 -1.46 -25.89
CA LYS A 170 4.54 -2.70 -26.66
C LYS A 170 4.13 -3.95 -25.90
N ALA A 171 3.53 -3.82 -24.71
CA ALA A 171 3.03 -4.96 -23.93
C ALA A 171 2.18 -5.90 -24.79
N ASN A 172 2.37 -7.21 -24.61
CA ASN A 172 1.67 -8.23 -25.38
C ASN A 172 0.19 -8.32 -24.96
N ASN A 173 -0.60 -9.10 -25.71
CA ASN A 173 -2.04 -9.17 -25.50
C ASN A 173 -2.42 -9.80 -24.15
N GLU A 174 -1.73 -10.85 -23.71
CA GLU A 174 -2.05 -11.53 -22.45
C GLU A 174 -1.74 -10.63 -21.24
N THR A 175 -0.66 -9.85 -21.29
CA THR A 175 -0.32 -8.87 -20.25
C THR A 175 -1.31 -7.71 -20.20
N LYS A 176 -1.76 -7.22 -21.37
CA LYS A 176 -2.83 -6.23 -21.44
C LYS A 176 -4.16 -6.77 -20.89
N LYS A 177 -4.51 -8.02 -21.19
CA LYS A 177 -5.71 -8.67 -20.63
C LYS A 177 -5.63 -8.80 -19.11
N LEU A 178 -4.48 -9.23 -18.57
CA LEU A 178 -4.27 -9.31 -17.12
C LEU A 178 -4.45 -7.93 -16.47
N MET A 179 -3.81 -6.87 -16.98
CA MET A 179 -3.96 -5.53 -16.43
C MET A 179 -5.42 -5.07 -16.43
N LYS A 180 -6.13 -5.25 -17.56
CA LYS A 180 -7.56 -4.92 -17.68
C LYS A 180 -8.42 -5.68 -16.68
N PHE A 181 -8.14 -6.97 -16.49
CA PHE A 181 -8.83 -7.79 -15.51
C PHE A 181 -8.61 -7.25 -14.09
N LEU A 182 -7.35 -6.98 -13.70
CA LEU A 182 -7.03 -6.42 -12.39
C LEU A 182 -7.75 -5.08 -12.13
N VAL A 183 -7.78 -4.20 -13.12
CA VAL A 183 -8.55 -2.93 -13.04
C VAL A 183 -10.05 -3.18 -12.91
N SER A 184 -10.60 -4.16 -13.64
CA SER A 184 -12.04 -4.46 -13.61
C SER A 184 -12.54 -4.95 -12.25
N ILE A 185 -11.69 -5.60 -11.46
CA ILE A 185 -12.07 -6.17 -10.16
C ILE A 185 -11.77 -5.27 -8.96
N GLN A 186 -10.93 -4.24 -9.12
CA GLN A 186 -10.30 -3.48 -8.03
C GLN A 186 -11.25 -3.05 -6.90
N LYS A 187 -12.49 -2.65 -7.18
CA LYS A 187 -13.46 -2.18 -6.16
C LYS A 187 -14.45 -3.24 -5.67
N SER A 188 -14.35 -4.45 -6.19
CA SER A 188 -15.36 -5.49 -6.03
C SER A 188 -14.80 -6.78 -5.45
N HIS A 189 -13.51 -7.03 -5.62
CA HIS A 189 -12.85 -8.24 -5.18
C HIS A 189 -11.37 -7.97 -4.89
N ILE A 190 -10.79 -8.86 -4.08
CA ILE A 190 -9.35 -9.03 -3.89
C ILE A 190 -8.95 -10.43 -4.37
N LEU A 191 -7.81 -10.57 -5.06
CA LEU A 191 -7.27 -11.88 -5.41
C LEU A 191 -6.53 -12.48 -4.21
N SER A 192 -6.74 -13.77 -3.93
CA SER A 192 -5.91 -14.50 -2.98
C SER A 192 -4.56 -14.82 -3.57
N GLY A 193 -3.51 -14.69 -2.78
CA GLY A 193 -2.15 -14.99 -3.20
C GLY A 193 -1.31 -15.65 -2.12
N GLN A 194 -0.33 -16.43 -2.58
CA GLN A 194 0.59 -17.17 -1.71
C GLN A 194 1.99 -17.19 -2.35
N GLN A 195 3.04 -16.96 -1.56
CA GLN A 195 4.41 -17.20 -2.01
C GLN A 195 4.69 -18.71 -1.98
N GLY A 196 5.20 -19.28 -3.08
CA GLY A 196 5.63 -20.68 -3.19
C GLY A 196 4.53 -21.70 -3.46
N LEU A 197 4.81 -22.69 -4.31
CA LEU A 197 3.87 -23.77 -4.64
C LEU A 197 3.66 -24.79 -3.50
N LYS A 198 4.67 -25.01 -2.65
CA LYS A 198 4.53 -25.92 -1.50
C LYS A 198 3.48 -25.42 -0.52
N GLU A 199 3.41 -24.10 -0.33
CA GLU A 199 2.38 -23.46 0.48
C GLU A 199 1.00 -23.56 -0.18
N VAL A 200 0.92 -23.51 -1.52
CA VAL A 200 -0.34 -23.74 -2.25
C VAL A 200 -0.88 -25.15 -1.99
N GLU A 201 -0.01 -26.16 -2.04
CA GLU A 201 -0.37 -27.56 -1.74
C GLU A 201 -0.94 -27.68 -0.32
N TRP A 202 -0.29 -27.04 0.66
CA TRP A 202 -0.79 -27.02 2.04
C TRP A 202 -2.18 -26.39 2.15
N ILE A 203 -2.44 -25.27 1.46
CA ILE A 203 -3.75 -24.61 1.47
C ILE A 203 -4.82 -25.51 0.84
N ASP A 204 -4.49 -26.19 -0.27
CA ASP A 204 -5.42 -27.10 -0.93
C ASP A 204 -5.77 -28.30 -0.02
N GLU A 205 -4.78 -28.89 0.63
CA GLU A 205 -4.96 -30.01 1.57
C GLU A 205 -5.83 -29.64 2.79
N HIS A 206 -5.70 -28.41 3.31
CA HIS A 206 -6.35 -28.00 4.56
C HIS A 206 -7.66 -27.23 4.36
N LEU A 207 -7.81 -26.52 3.24
CA LEU A 207 -8.96 -25.65 2.95
C LEU A 207 -9.73 -26.04 1.69
N GLY A 208 -9.22 -26.96 0.87
CA GLY A 208 -9.84 -27.34 -0.41
C GLY A 208 -9.89 -26.20 -1.43
N LYS A 209 -8.94 -25.26 -1.33
CA LYS A 209 -8.86 -24.06 -2.16
C LYS A 209 -7.42 -23.82 -2.59
N LYS A 210 -7.24 -23.27 -3.79
CA LYS A 210 -5.95 -22.75 -4.26
C LYS A 210 -6.04 -21.22 -4.42
N PRO A 211 -4.96 -20.47 -4.12
CA PRO A 211 -4.94 -19.02 -4.34
C PRO A 211 -5.03 -18.69 -5.83
N ALA A 212 -5.43 -17.47 -6.18
CA ALA A 212 -5.45 -17.02 -7.57
C ALA A 212 -4.05 -16.58 -8.07
N VAL A 213 -3.21 -16.05 -7.18
CA VAL A 213 -1.86 -15.55 -7.47
C VAL A 213 -0.82 -16.43 -6.77
N VAL A 214 0.25 -16.80 -7.47
CA VAL A 214 1.42 -17.43 -6.84
C VAL A 214 2.65 -16.55 -7.03
N GLY A 215 3.34 -16.32 -5.91
CA GLY A 215 4.63 -15.65 -5.87
C GLY A 215 5.79 -16.63 -6.04
N PHE A 216 6.68 -16.30 -6.96
CA PHE A 216 7.94 -16.95 -7.25
C PHE A 216 9.10 -15.96 -7.05
N ASP A 217 10.34 -16.42 -7.08
CA ASP A 217 11.52 -15.61 -6.89
C ASP A 217 12.64 -15.93 -7.89
N PHE A 218 13.17 -14.88 -8.52
CA PHE A 218 14.33 -15.01 -9.38
C PHE A 218 15.68 -15.15 -8.64
N ARG A 219 15.67 -15.18 -7.29
CA ARG A 219 16.85 -15.26 -6.40
C ARG A 219 17.90 -16.20 -6.94
N ASP A 220 17.53 -17.45 -7.14
CA ASP A 220 18.44 -18.55 -7.45
C ASP A 220 18.91 -18.56 -8.92
N TYR A 221 18.43 -17.63 -9.75
CA TYR A 221 18.99 -17.33 -11.07
C TYR A 221 20.07 -16.23 -11.04
N SER A 222 20.29 -15.54 -9.92
CA SER A 222 21.38 -14.57 -9.76
C SER A 222 22.74 -15.25 -9.99
N LEU A 223 23.61 -14.68 -10.83
CA LEU A 223 24.82 -15.40 -11.27
C LEU A 223 25.83 -15.65 -10.14
N SER A 224 25.80 -14.84 -9.08
CA SER A 224 26.60 -15.09 -7.87
C SER A 224 26.22 -16.40 -7.16
N ARG A 225 24.95 -16.82 -7.23
CA ARG A 225 24.45 -18.08 -6.69
C ARG A 225 24.65 -19.24 -7.66
N VAL A 226 24.36 -19.02 -8.94
CA VAL A 226 24.57 -20.04 -10.00
C VAL A 226 26.03 -20.49 -10.05
N ARG A 227 27.00 -19.56 -9.90
CA ARG A 227 28.44 -19.88 -9.82
C ARG A 227 28.81 -20.78 -8.63
N ARG A 228 27.95 -20.83 -7.61
CA ARG A 228 28.10 -21.70 -6.43
C ARG A 228 27.25 -22.99 -6.53
N GLY A 229 26.75 -23.30 -7.72
CA GLY A 229 26.05 -24.56 -8.01
C GLY A 229 24.55 -24.56 -7.72
N VAL A 230 23.98 -23.42 -7.32
CA VAL A 230 22.52 -23.30 -7.13
C VAL A 230 21.80 -23.42 -8.47
N LYS A 231 20.68 -24.13 -8.48
CA LYS A 231 19.80 -24.31 -9.62
C LYS A 231 18.38 -23.99 -9.18
N SER A 232 17.60 -23.40 -10.08
CA SER A 232 16.17 -23.14 -9.88
C SER A 232 15.37 -23.57 -11.09
N ASN A 233 14.14 -24.01 -10.83
CA ASN A 233 13.12 -24.39 -11.79
C ASN A 233 11.84 -23.54 -11.61
N GLU A 234 11.91 -22.42 -10.88
CA GLU A 234 10.74 -21.59 -10.59
C GLU A 234 10.10 -20.99 -11.86
N THR A 235 10.90 -20.76 -12.91
CA THR A 235 10.38 -20.33 -14.21
C THR A 235 9.47 -21.40 -14.81
N GLU A 236 9.89 -22.65 -14.78
CA GLU A 236 9.12 -23.78 -15.28
C GLU A 236 7.88 -24.07 -14.41
N GLU A 237 7.98 -23.86 -13.10
CA GLU A 237 6.85 -23.95 -12.16
C GLU A 237 5.80 -22.85 -12.38
N ALA A 238 6.24 -21.61 -12.64
CA ALA A 238 5.36 -20.51 -12.99
C ALA A 238 4.58 -20.77 -14.29
N ILE A 239 5.21 -21.40 -15.29
CA ILE A 239 4.52 -21.83 -16.52
C ILE A 239 3.42 -22.84 -16.21
N LYS A 240 3.68 -23.82 -15.34
CA LYS A 240 2.66 -24.82 -14.92
C LYS A 240 1.51 -24.15 -14.18
N TRP A 241 1.80 -23.25 -13.25
CA TRP A 241 0.77 -22.51 -12.52
C TRP A 241 -0.12 -21.68 -13.45
N HIS A 242 0.48 -21.01 -14.44
CA HIS A 242 -0.27 -20.29 -15.46
C HIS A 242 -1.15 -21.21 -16.31
N GLN A 243 -0.70 -22.43 -16.63
CA GLN A 243 -1.50 -23.43 -17.35
C GLN A 243 -2.72 -23.91 -16.54
N GLU A 244 -2.65 -23.89 -15.21
CA GLU A 244 -3.82 -24.10 -14.33
C GLU A 244 -4.79 -22.89 -14.32
N GLY A 245 -4.46 -21.80 -15.02
CA GLY A 245 -5.24 -20.57 -15.07
C GLY A 245 -4.86 -19.54 -14.00
N GLY A 246 -3.78 -19.78 -13.26
CA GLY A 246 -3.30 -18.89 -12.20
C GLY A 246 -2.55 -17.66 -12.71
N ILE A 247 -2.46 -16.65 -11.84
CA ILE A 247 -1.66 -15.44 -12.06
C ILE A 247 -0.27 -15.63 -11.46
N VAL A 248 0.77 -15.21 -12.20
CA VAL A 248 2.17 -15.37 -11.83
C VAL A 248 2.74 -14.03 -11.36
N SER A 249 3.35 -14.04 -10.17
CA SER A 249 4.11 -12.92 -9.61
C SER A 249 5.55 -13.36 -9.35
N PHE A 250 6.52 -12.50 -9.64
CA PHE A 250 7.93 -12.72 -9.34
C PHE A 250 8.50 -11.55 -8.53
N SER A 251 9.12 -11.86 -7.40
CA SER A 251 10.14 -11.02 -6.77
C SER A 251 11.53 -11.39 -7.29
N TRP A 252 12.53 -10.62 -6.87
CA TRP A 252 13.92 -10.99 -7.09
C TRP A 252 14.75 -10.59 -5.88
N HIS A 253 15.01 -11.54 -4.99
CA HIS A 253 16.06 -11.38 -3.96
C HIS A 253 17.43 -11.43 -4.64
N TRP A 254 17.79 -10.32 -5.29
CA TRP A 254 19.00 -10.21 -6.11
C TRP A 254 20.24 -10.38 -5.25
N ASN A 255 20.89 -11.53 -5.36
CA ASN A 255 22.13 -11.79 -4.62
C ASN A 255 23.27 -11.00 -5.28
N ALA A 256 23.96 -10.12 -4.54
CA ALA A 256 24.91 -9.16 -5.12
C ALA A 256 25.89 -9.83 -6.10
N PRO A 257 26.23 -9.18 -7.23
CA PRO A 257 27.01 -9.83 -8.30
C PRO A 257 28.44 -10.20 -7.88
N LYS A 258 29.01 -9.48 -6.92
CA LYS A 258 30.34 -9.74 -6.32
C LYS A 258 30.41 -9.17 -4.90
N ASP A 259 31.60 -9.22 -4.31
CA ASP A 259 31.89 -8.64 -2.99
C ASP A 259 30.98 -9.19 -1.88
N LEU A 260 30.72 -10.50 -1.92
CA LEU A 260 30.03 -11.23 -0.85
C LEU A 260 31.01 -11.45 0.30
N ILE A 261 30.57 -11.17 1.52
CA ILE A 261 31.42 -11.26 2.71
C ILE A 261 31.71 -12.74 3.04
N ASP A 262 30.68 -13.58 3.04
CA ASP A 262 30.78 -15.03 3.23
C ASP A 262 31.44 -15.47 4.55
N GLU A 263 31.00 -14.84 5.64
CA GLU A 263 31.41 -15.14 7.02
C GLU A 263 30.19 -15.61 7.85
N PRO A 264 30.38 -16.24 9.02
CA PRO A 264 29.25 -16.64 9.88
C PRO A 264 28.29 -15.48 10.18
N GLY A 265 27.00 -15.65 9.88
CA GLY A 265 25.94 -14.63 9.99
C GLY A 265 25.85 -13.66 8.80
N LYS A 266 26.70 -13.84 7.79
CA LYS A 266 26.82 -13.07 6.53
C LYS A 266 27.12 -14.02 5.36
N GLU A 267 26.51 -15.18 5.37
CA GLU A 267 26.71 -16.24 4.40
C GLU A 267 26.48 -15.71 2.98
N TRP A 268 27.24 -16.21 2.00
CA TRP A 268 27.05 -15.84 0.59
C TRP A 268 25.59 -16.02 0.10
N SER A 269 24.87 -16.96 0.72
CA SER A 269 23.48 -17.28 0.41
C SER A 269 22.50 -16.18 0.85
N GLU A 270 22.94 -15.25 1.69
CA GLU A 270 22.21 -14.06 2.12
C GLU A 270 22.74 -12.79 1.41
N GLY A 271 23.50 -12.95 0.33
CA GLY A 271 24.17 -11.86 -0.40
C GLY A 271 23.25 -10.80 -1.03
N PHE A 272 21.94 -10.96 -0.94
CA PHE A 272 20.95 -9.92 -1.26
C PHE A 272 20.82 -8.88 -0.13
N ARG A 273 21.21 -9.22 1.10
CA ARG A 273 21.19 -8.30 2.26
C ARG A 273 22.41 -7.40 2.27
N THR A 274 22.20 -6.13 2.62
CA THR A 274 23.26 -5.12 2.80
C THR A 274 24.35 -5.60 3.76
N LYS A 275 23.98 -6.33 4.82
CA LYS A 275 24.95 -6.83 5.82
C LYS A 275 25.89 -7.93 5.30
N ALA A 276 25.58 -8.57 4.17
CA ALA A 276 26.29 -9.75 3.64
C ALA A 276 27.13 -9.45 2.39
N THR A 277 27.21 -8.19 1.98
CA THR A 277 28.00 -7.75 0.83
C THR A 277 28.55 -6.35 1.05
N THR A 278 29.70 -6.05 0.45
CA THR A 278 30.25 -4.69 0.36
C THR A 278 30.07 -4.07 -1.02
N PHE A 279 29.23 -4.67 -1.88
CA PHE A 279 28.97 -4.19 -3.24
C PHE A 279 28.39 -2.76 -3.21
N ASP A 280 29.04 -1.84 -3.92
CA ASP A 280 28.64 -0.43 -3.95
C ASP A 280 27.84 -0.10 -5.20
N ILE A 281 26.51 -0.09 -5.08
CA ILE A 281 25.61 0.22 -6.19
C ILE A 281 25.79 1.66 -6.71
N GLN A 282 26.11 2.62 -5.85
CA GLN A 282 26.31 4.00 -6.29
C GLN A 282 27.56 4.10 -7.16
N TYR A 283 28.65 3.45 -6.75
CA TYR A 283 29.86 3.36 -7.56
C TYR A 283 29.60 2.66 -8.90
N ALA A 284 28.90 1.51 -8.88
CA ALA A 284 28.61 0.76 -10.09
C ALA A 284 27.84 1.62 -11.11
N LEU A 285 26.79 2.31 -10.69
CA LEU A 285 25.97 3.17 -11.56
C LEU A 285 26.74 4.40 -12.09
N SER A 286 27.57 5.03 -11.26
CA SER A 286 28.36 6.20 -11.68
C SER A 286 29.57 5.85 -12.57
N HIS A 287 29.89 4.57 -12.74
CA HIS A 287 31.03 4.11 -13.55
C HIS A 287 30.58 3.04 -14.58
N PRO A 288 29.87 3.41 -15.66
CA PRO A 288 29.28 2.46 -16.61
C PRO A 288 30.30 1.59 -17.38
N THR A 289 31.59 1.95 -17.37
CA THR A 289 32.67 1.15 -17.97
C THR A 289 33.30 0.15 -16.99
N SER A 290 32.99 0.24 -15.70
CA SER A 290 33.51 -0.60 -14.63
C SER A 290 33.08 -2.07 -14.77
N GLU A 291 33.79 -2.96 -14.08
CA GLU A 291 33.38 -4.35 -13.94
C GLU A 291 32.04 -4.46 -13.18
N ASP A 292 31.86 -3.67 -12.12
CA ASP A 292 30.67 -3.64 -11.27
C ASP A 292 29.39 -3.40 -12.09
N TYR A 293 29.40 -2.38 -12.95
CA TYR A 293 28.27 -2.09 -13.84
C TYR A 293 28.01 -3.23 -14.84
N LYS A 294 29.08 -3.79 -15.43
CA LYS A 294 28.96 -4.92 -16.36
C LYS A 294 28.38 -6.16 -15.68
N LEU A 295 28.70 -6.40 -14.41
CA LEU A 295 28.14 -7.50 -13.63
C LEU A 295 26.66 -7.27 -13.31
N LEU A 296 26.24 -6.03 -13.00
CA LEU A 296 24.82 -5.70 -12.88
C LEU A 296 24.05 -6.04 -14.15
N LEU A 297 24.56 -5.61 -15.31
CA LEU A 297 23.93 -5.92 -16.60
C LEU A 297 23.87 -7.43 -16.85
N LYS A 298 24.91 -8.19 -16.52
CA LYS A 298 24.91 -9.65 -16.70
C LYS A 298 23.84 -10.35 -15.84
N ASP A 299 23.66 -9.91 -14.61
CA ASP A 299 22.60 -10.44 -13.75
C ASP A 299 21.21 -10.08 -14.30
N ILE A 300 21.00 -8.84 -14.73
CA ILE A 300 19.73 -8.44 -15.39
C ILE A 300 19.48 -9.25 -16.66
N ASP A 301 20.52 -9.50 -17.46
CA ASP A 301 20.44 -10.31 -18.68
C ASP A 301 20.09 -11.78 -18.37
N ALA A 302 20.57 -12.31 -17.24
CA ALA A 302 20.21 -13.66 -16.78
C ALA A 302 18.73 -13.76 -16.37
N ILE A 303 18.17 -12.71 -15.76
CA ILE A 303 16.73 -12.63 -15.46
C ILE A 303 15.91 -12.40 -16.73
N ALA A 304 16.40 -11.59 -17.67
CA ALA A 304 15.76 -11.38 -18.96
C ALA A 304 15.61 -12.70 -19.74
N LEU A 305 16.58 -13.63 -19.63
CA LEU A 305 16.45 -14.96 -20.20
C LEU A 305 15.27 -15.74 -19.61
N GLN A 306 15.04 -15.69 -18.29
CA GLN A 306 13.90 -16.38 -17.67
C GLN A 306 12.56 -15.73 -18.05
N LEU A 307 12.50 -14.39 -18.05
CA LEU A 307 11.32 -13.66 -18.51
C LEU A 307 11.01 -13.91 -19.99
N THR A 308 12.04 -14.15 -20.82
CA THR A 308 11.86 -14.54 -22.23
C THR A 308 11.18 -15.90 -22.34
N LYS A 309 11.59 -16.90 -21.55
CA LYS A 309 10.88 -18.21 -21.51
C LYS A 309 9.41 -18.04 -21.13
N LEU A 310 9.11 -17.20 -20.14
CA LEU A 310 7.74 -16.89 -19.73
C LEU A 310 6.96 -16.21 -20.86
N GLN A 311 7.59 -15.28 -21.60
CA GLN A 311 6.99 -14.62 -22.75
C GLN A 311 6.67 -15.59 -23.88
N GLU A 312 7.59 -16.50 -24.21
CA GLU A 312 7.41 -17.54 -25.23
C GLU A 312 6.27 -18.50 -24.85
N ALA A 313 6.08 -18.74 -23.55
CA ALA A 313 4.95 -19.49 -23.00
C ALA A 313 3.65 -18.65 -22.87
N ASN A 314 3.65 -17.39 -23.32
CA ASN A 314 2.56 -16.42 -23.19
C ASN A 314 2.12 -16.10 -21.75
N VAL A 315 3.01 -16.27 -20.77
CA VAL A 315 2.74 -16.00 -19.35
C VAL A 315 2.94 -14.51 -19.06
N PRO A 316 1.91 -13.76 -18.64
CA PRO A 316 2.08 -12.43 -18.08
C PRO A 316 2.72 -12.52 -16.69
N VAL A 317 3.62 -11.58 -16.37
CA VAL A 317 4.37 -11.58 -15.11
C VAL A 317 4.13 -10.28 -14.36
N LEU A 318 3.59 -10.39 -13.15
CA LEU A 318 3.64 -9.33 -12.14
C LEU A 318 5.08 -9.28 -11.57
N PHE A 319 5.93 -8.39 -12.09
CA PHE A 319 7.36 -8.37 -11.70
C PHE A 319 7.64 -7.23 -10.71
N ARG A 320 8.13 -7.59 -9.54
CA ARG A 320 8.43 -6.70 -8.41
C ARG A 320 9.93 -6.74 -8.09
N PRO A 321 10.80 -6.17 -8.94
CA PRO A 321 12.24 -6.08 -8.63
C PRO A 321 12.51 -4.99 -7.59
N LEU A 322 13.66 -5.12 -6.91
CA LEU A 322 14.14 -4.14 -5.93
C LEU A 322 13.13 -3.85 -4.81
N HIS A 323 12.42 -4.88 -4.35
CA HIS A 323 11.43 -4.72 -3.29
C HIS A 323 12.05 -4.22 -1.98
N GLU A 324 11.22 -3.57 -1.16
CA GLU A 324 11.60 -3.03 0.15
C GLU A 324 12.83 -2.11 0.13
N ALA A 325 13.08 -1.42 -0.99
CA ALA A 325 14.27 -0.58 -1.17
C ALA A 325 14.41 0.47 -0.05
N GLU A 326 13.30 1.07 0.39
CA GLU A 326 13.29 2.11 1.42
C GLU A 326 13.81 1.65 2.78
N GLY A 327 13.76 0.34 3.05
CA GLY A 327 14.26 -0.26 4.28
C GLY A 327 15.79 -0.30 4.39
N GLY A 328 16.50 -0.26 3.26
CA GLY A 328 17.96 -0.27 3.21
C GLY A 328 18.63 -1.59 3.65
N TRP A 329 17.88 -2.60 4.07
CA TRP A 329 18.41 -3.91 4.46
C TRP A 329 18.80 -4.81 3.29
N PHE A 330 18.37 -4.46 2.08
CA PHE A 330 18.87 -5.05 0.83
C PHE A 330 19.84 -4.10 0.12
N TRP A 331 20.85 -4.66 -0.56
CA TRP A 331 21.98 -3.86 -1.06
C TRP A 331 21.55 -2.79 -2.08
N TRP A 332 20.45 -3.01 -2.81
CA TRP A 332 19.91 -2.03 -3.76
C TRP A 332 19.33 -0.78 -3.10
N GLY A 333 18.97 -0.86 -1.82
CA GLY A 333 18.52 0.29 -1.01
C GLY A 333 19.62 0.92 -0.15
N ALA A 334 20.81 0.31 -0.08
CA ALA A 334 21.85 0.67 0.89
C ALA A 334 22.44 2.09 0.72
N LYS A 335 22.31 2.67 -0.48
CA LYS A 335 22.86 4.00 -0.83
C LYS A 335 21.78 5.08 -1.00
N GLY A 336 20.58 4.81 -0.46
CA GLY A 336 19.47 5.76 -0.48
C GLY A 336 18.66 5.76 -1.79
N PRO A 337 17.71 6.71 -1.92
CA PRO A 337 16.67 6.65 -2.94
C PRO A 337 17.17 6.85 -4.39
N GLU A 338 18.16 7.73 -4.63
CA GLU A 338 18.58 8.03 -6.01
C GLU A 338 19.22 6.82 -6.72
N PRO A 339 20.22 6.11 -6.12
CA PRO A 339 20.76 4.90 -6.74
C PRO A 339 19.71 3.81 -6.94
N ALA A 340 18.76 3.65 -6.01
CA ALA A 340 17.68 2.67 -6.14
C ALA A 340 16.75 2.99 -7.33
N LYS A 341 16.36 4.27 -7.50
CA LYS A 341 15.54 4.72 -8.64
C LYS A 341 16.27 4.58 -9.97
N GLU A 342 17.56 4.92 -10.00
CA GLU A 342 18.41 4.75 -11.19
C GLU A 342 18.53 3.27 -11.57
N LEU A 343 18.77 2.37 -10.60
CA LEU A 343 18.81 0.94 -10.84
C LEU A 343 17.46 0.39 -11.32
N TYR A 344 16.33 0.83 -10.75
CA TYR A 344 15.00 0.40 -11.21
C TYR A 344 14.78 0.76 -12.69
N ARG A 345 15.15 1.99 -13.08
CA ARG A 345 15.07 2.44 -14.48
C ARG A 345 16.02 1.66 -15.39
N LEU A 346 17.23 1.33 -14.91
CA LEU A 346 18.16 0.49 -15.64
C LEU A 346 17.58 -0.91 -15.91
N ILE A 347 16.96 -1.55 -14.91
CA ILE A 347 16.30 -2.84 -15.06
C ILE A 347 15.15 -2.72 -16.08
N TYR A 348 14.32 -1.68 -15.96
CA TYR A 348 13.24 -1.40 -16.91
C TYR A 348 13.76 -1.28 -18.34
N ASP A 349 14.77 -0.43 -18.58
CA ASP A 349 15.31 -0.19 -19.91
C ASP A 349 16.00 -1.43 -20.46
N ARG A 350 16.73 -2.18 -19.63
CA ARG A 350 17.41 -3.40 -20.08
C ARG A 350 16.40 -4.49 -20.45
N ILE A 351 15.38 -4.74 -19.63
CA ILE A 351 14.36 -5.77 -19.89
C ILE A 351 13.41 -5.35 -21.02
N THR A 352 12.78 -4.18 -20.90
CA THR A 352 11.73 -3.73 -21.83
C THR A 352 12.32 -3.23 -23.14
N ASN A 353 13.32 -2.35 -23.08
CA ASN A 353 13.81 -1.65 -24.26
C ASN A 353 14.95 -2.39 -24.97
N TYR A 354 15.88 -3.01 -24.25
CA TYR A 354 16.99 -3.74 -24.88
C TYR A 354 16.58 -5.17 -25.25
N HIS A 355 16.06 -5.97 -24.31
CA HIS A 355 15.63 -7.36 -24.57
C HIS A 355 14.26 -7.51 -25.22
N LYS A 356 13.49 -6.42 -25.38
CA LYS A 356 12.15 -6.43 -26.00
C LYS A 356 11.16 -7.38 -25.32
N ILE A 357 11.28 -7.51 -24.00
CA ILE A 357 10.36 -8.31 -23.18
C ILE A 357 9.11 -7.48 -22.91
N ASN A 358 7.97 -8.01 -23.34
CA ASN A 358 6.68 -7.32 -23.39
C ASN A 358 5.60 -8.04 -22.55
N ASN A 359 5.96 -9.05 -21.76
CA ASN A 359 5.02 -9.78 -20.91
C ASN A 359 5.02 -9.32 -19.44
N VAL A 360 5.72 -8.23 -19.10
CA VAL A 360 5.92 -7.75 -17.72
C VAL A 360 4.97 -6.61 -17.36
N ILE A 361 4.38 -6.70 -16.16
CA ILE A 361 3.70 -5.61 -15.43
C ILE A 361 4.63 -5.19 -14.29
N TRP A 362 5.06 -3.93 -14.29
CA TRP A 362 6.09 -3.41 -13.39
C TRP A 362 5.52 -2.96 -12.05
N ILE A 363 6.01 -3.56 -10.96
CA ILE A 363 5.55 -3.28 -9.60
C ILE A 363 6.65 -2.53 -8.84
N TRP A 364 6.27 -1.45 -8.17
CA TRP A 364 7.14 -0.72 -7.24
C TRP A 364 6.68 -0.91 -5.80
N ASN A 365 7.60 -1.19 -4.88
CA ASN A 365 7.30 -1.53 -3.49
C ASN A 365 7.88 -0.50 -2.50
N SER A 366 7.18 0.62 -2.36
CA SER A 366 7.42 1.64 -1.33
C SER A 366 6.32 2.70 -1.43
N SER A 367 5.88 3.18 -0.27
CA SER A 367 4.92 4.30 -0.15
C SER A 367 5.60 5.67 -0.17
N SER A 368 6.93 5.71 -0.05
CA SER A 368 7.69 6.95 0.03
C SER A 368 7.86 7.61 -1.34
N LYS A 369 7.44 8.88 -1.41
CA LYS A 369 7.61 9.73 -2.60
C LYS A 369 9.08 9.92 -2.99
N GLU A 370 9.99 9.95 -2.03
CA GLU A 370 11.43 10.13 -2.29
C GLU A 370 12.02 8.94 -3.06
N TRP A 371 11.50 7.74 -2.81
CA TRP A 371 11.98 6.50 -3.40
C TRP A 371 11.28 6.14 -4.71
N TYR A 372 10.17 6.81 -5.06
CA TYR A 372 9.36 6.47 -6.23
C TYR A 372 10.09 6.73 -7.57
N PRO A 373 10.30 5.71 -8.42
CA PRO A 373 11.03 5.86 -9.69
C PRO A 373 10.25 6.64 -10.76
N GLY A 374 8.94 6.83 -10.58
CA GLY A 374 8.07 7.68 -11.39
C GLY A 374 7.07 6.93 -12.27
N ASN A 375 5.95 7.59 -12.58
CA ASN A 375 4.80 7.01 -13.30
C ASN A 375 5.12 6.38 -14.68
N LYS A 376 6.26 6.74 -15.30
CA LYS A 376 6.70 6.23 -16.61
C LYS A 376 7.29 4.82 -16.55
N TYR A 377 7.62 4.33 -15.36
CA TYR A 377 8.34 3.06 -15.17
C TYR A 377 7.54 2.04 -14.35
N VAL A 378 6.43 2.44 -13.75
CA VAL A 378 5.67 1.64 -12.78
C VAL A 378 4.24 1.48 -13.26
N ASP A 379 3.74 0.26 -13.30
CA ASP A 379 2.34 -0.06 -13.58
C ASP A 379 1.50 -0.09 -12.30
N ILE A 380 2.03 -0.71 -11.23
CA ILE A 380 1.34 -0.95 -9.96
C ILE A 380 2.26 -0.54 -8.81
N VAL A 381 1.72 0.08 -7.76
CA VAL A 381 2.44 0.31 -6.50
C VAL A 381 2.01 -0.70 -5.45
N SER A 382 2.91 -1.08 -4.57
CA SER A 382 2.64 -2.11 -3.57
C SER A 382 3.28 -1.82 -2.22
N TYR A 383 2.88 -2.60 -1.24
CA TYR A 383 3.42 -2.60 0.11
C TYR A 383 3.54 -4.03 0.63
N ASP A 384 4.57 -4.24 1.46
CA ASP A 384 4.83 -5.50 2.15
C ASP A 384 4.51 -5.28 3.63
N SER A 385 3.60 -6.10 4.20
CA SER A 385 3.04 -5.84 5.53
C SER A 385 3.21 -7.00 6.50
N TYR A 386 3.91 -6.73 7.61
CA TYR A 386 4.18 -7.72 8.64
C TYR A 386 3.82 -7.19 10.04
N PRO A 387 2.53 -6.93 10.32
CA PRO A 387 2.07 -6.59 11.67
C PRO A 387 2.16 -7.80 12.62
N ASP A 388 1.81 -7.58 13.89
CA ASP A 388 1.76 -8.64 14.89
C ASP A 388 0.82 -9.78 14.47
N ALA A 389 1.16 -11.00 14.89
CA ALA A 389 0.37 -12.20 14.57
C ALA A 389 -1.11 -12.03 14.97
N GLY A 390 -2.03 -12.35 14.06
CA GLY A 390 -3.47 -12.18 14.28
C GLY A 390 -4.01 -10.77 14.04
N ASP A 391 -3.17 -9.81 13.64
CA ASP A 391 -3.60 -8.47 13.27
C ASP A 391 -4.12 -8.42 11.82
N TYR A 392 -5.42 -8.65 11.65
CA TYR A 392 -6.10 -8.69 10.35
C TYR A 392 -6.63 -7.32 9.88
N ARG A 393 -6.08 -6.21 10.38
CA ARG A 393 -6.54 -4.86 10.02
C ARG A 393 -6.35 -4.57 8.51
N PRO A 394 -7.21 -3.72 7.91
CA PRO A 394 -7.20 -3.46 6.47
C PRO A 394 -6.05 -2.58 5.96
N LEU A 395 -5.18 -2.05 6.82
CA LEU A 395 -4.03 -1.20 6.45
C LEU A 395 -4.41 0.11 5.73
N ILE A 396 -5.48 0.78 6.21
CA ILE A 396 -6.08 1.99 5.61
C ILE A 396 -5.04 3.09 5.32
N GLU A 397 -4.16 3.36 6.29
CA GLU A 397 -3.16 4.43 6.20
C GLU A 397 -2.17 4.16 5.07
N LYS A 398 -1.64 2.92 4.97
CA LYS A 398 -0.71 2.54 3.90
C LYS A 398 -1.38 2.52 2.54
N TYR A 399 -2.63 2.05 2.46
CA TYR A 399 -3.42 2.12 1.24
C TYR A 399 -3.60 3.57 0.75
N ALA A 400 -3.92 4.48 1.67
CA ALA A 400 -4.09 5.89 1.40
C ALA A 400 -2.78 6.58 0.94
N GLU A 401 -1.66 6.27 1.59
CA GLU A 401 -0.34 6.78 1.20
C GLU A 401 0.00 6.38 -0.25
N LEU A 402 -0.20 5.11 -0.61
CA LEU A 402 0.02 4.62 -1.98
C LEU A 402 -0.93 5.25 -2.99
N THR A 403 -2.22 5.41 -2.62
CA THR A 403 -3.21 6.10 -3.45
C THR A 403 -2.78 7.53 -3.74
N SER A 404 -2.29 8.23 -2.72
CA SER A 404 -1.76 9.59 -2.84
C SER A 404 -0.50 9.64 -3.69
N LEU A 405 0.41 8.69 -3.52
CA LEU A 405 1.67 8.60 -4.28
C LEU A 405 1.44 8.58 -5.79
N VAL A 406 0.42 7.86 -6.24
CA VAL A 406 0.09 7.68 -7.66
C VAL A 406 -1.09 8.53 -8.12
N ASN A 407 -1.59 9.45 -7.29
CA ASN A 407 -2.77 10.28 -7.55
C ASN A 407 -4.01 9.48 -8.01
N ASP A 408 -4.25 8.29 -7.42
CA ASP A 408 -5.38 7.41 -7.79
C ASP A 408 -5.35 6.89 -9.26
N GLU A 409 -4.21 6.98 -9.95
CA GLU A 409 -4.10 6.58 -11.37
C GLU A 409 -3.66 5.12 -11.57
N LYS A 410 -3.17 4.45 -10.52
CA LYS A 410 -2.55 3.11 -10.61
C LYS A 410 -3.15 2.17 -9.57
N LEU A 411 -3.12 0.87 -9.91
CA LEU A 411 -3.48 -0.18 -8.97
C LEU A 411 -2.54 -0.20 -7.77
N ILE A 412 -3.07 -0.66 -6.65
CA ILE A 412 -2.38 -0.80 -5.37
C ILE A 412 -2.51 -2.25 -4.92
N ALA A 413 -1.40 -2.86 -4.49
CA ALA A 413 -1.37 -4.28 -4.09
C ALA A 413 -0.66 -4.50 -2.75
N LEU A 414 -1.08 -5.53 -2.03
CA LEU A 414 -0.38 -6.04 -0.86
C LEU A 414 0.54 -7.17 -1.35
N SER A 415 1.75 -6.80 -1.78
CA SER A 415 2.64 -7.71 -2.51
C SER A 415 3.34 -8.74 -1.66
N GLU A 416 3.41 -8.50 -0.35
CA GLU A 416 3.67 -9.50 0.67
C GLU A 416 2.83 -9.20 1.91
N ASN A 417 2.44 -10.24 2.64
CA ASN A 417 1.90 -10.08 3.97
C ASN A 417 2.25 -11.24 4.91
N GLY A 418 2.29 -10.92 6.21
CA GLY A 418 2.13 -11.89 7.28
C GLY A 418 0.63 -12.20 7.47
N PRO A 419 -0.03 -11.64 8.50
CA PRO A 419 -1.49 -11.74 8.65
C PRO A 419 -2.23 -11.24 7.40
N ILE A 420 -3.25 -11.98 6.96
CA ILE A 420 -4.10 -11.59 5.84
C ILE A 420 -5.16 -10.61 6.34
N PRO A 421 -5.34 -9.42 5.74
CA PRO A 421 -6.42 -8.52 6.14
C PRO A 421 -7.80 -9.18 6.03
N ASP A 422 -8.68 -8.95 7.00
CA ASP A 422 -10.04 -9.48 6.98
C ASP A 422 -10.82 -8.90 5.78
N PRO A 423 -11.31 -9.74 4.84
CA PRO A 423 -12.03 -9.29 3.66
C PRO A 423 -13.31 -8.48 3.97
N ASN A 424 -13.95 -8.71 5.11
CA ASN A 424 -15.11 -7.93 5.54
C ASN A 424 -14.69 -6.52 5.96
N LEU A 425 -13.57 -6.38 6.66
CA LEU A 425 -13.00 -5.07 6.98
C LEU A 425 -12.52 -4.36 5.71
N LEU A 426 -11.90 -5.08 4.75
CA LEU A 426 -11.53 -4.48 3.46
C LEU A 426 -12.75 -3.88 2.75
N LYS A 427 -13.88 -4.60 2.70
CA LYS A 427 -15.15 -4.09 2.16
C LYS A 427 -15.69 -2.90 2.94
N GLU A 428 -15.78 -3.03 4.26
CA GLU A 428 -16.34 -2.00 5.15
C GLU A 428 -15.58 -0.67 5.04
N TYR A 429 -14.25 -0.75 5.03
CA TYR A 429 -13.36 0.41 4.94
C TYR A 429 -13.02 0.78 3.50
N GLN A 430 -13.61 0.13 2.50
CA GLN A 430 -13.36 0.36 1.06
C GLN A 430 -11.86 0.35 0.71
N VAL A 431 -11.09 -0.51 1.37
CA VAL A 431 -9.67 -0.68 1.12
C VAL A 431 -9.50 -1.73 0.00
N ASN A 432 -9.21 -1.22 -1.18
CA ASN A 432 -9.26 -1.97 -2.43
C ASN A 432 -7.87 -2.44 -2.86
N TRP A 433 -7.23 -3.28 -2.03
CA TRP A 433 -5.99 -3.99 -2.41
C TRP A 433 -6.31 -4.94 -3.57
N SER A 434 -5.48 -4.93 -4.61
CA SER A 434 -5.70 -5.76 -5.82
C SER A 434 -5.55 -7.26 -5.54
N TRP A 435 -4.55 -7.60 -4.73
CA TRP A 435 -4.31 -8.95 -4.19
C TRP A 435 -3.59 -8.83 -2.85
N PHE A 436 -3.66 -9.92 -2.07
CA PHE A 436 -2.72 -10.21 -0.99
C PHE A 436 -1.78 -11.33 -1.42
N LEU A 437 -0.59 -11.45 -0.84
CA LEU A 437 0.36 -12.52 -1.13
C LEU A 437 1.07 -12.94 0.16
N THR A 438 0.53 -13.95 0.82
CA THR A 438 1.04 -14.38 2.13
C THR A 438 2.42 -15.02 1.99
N TRP A 439 3.35 -14.65 2.86
CA TRP A 439 4.69 -15.24 2.88
C TRP A 439 4.68 -16.69 3.36
N GLN A 440 5.81 -17.37 3.21
CA GLN A 440 5.94 -18.81 3.46
C GLN A 440 6.04 -19.17 4.95
N GLU A 441 5.98 -20.47 5.22
CA GLU A 441 6.26 -21.09 6.52
C GLU A 441 5.44 -20.50 7.66
N LYS A 442 6.08 -19.87 8.66
CA LYS A 442 5.42 -19.40 9.88
C LYS A 442 4.25 -18.48 9.57
N PHE A 443 4.31 -17.69 8.49
CA PHE A 443 3.25 -16.74 8.19
C PHE A 443 1.95 -17.42 7.73
N LEU A 444 2.03 -18.66 7.24
CA LEU A 444 0.88 -19.47 6.84
C LEU A 444 0.55 -20.57 7.85
N LYS A 445 1.58 -21.28 8.36
CA LYS A 445 1.45 -22.60 8.99
C LYS A 445 1.49 -22.59 10.52
N ASP A 446 1.83 -21.47 11.16
CA ASP A 446 2.02 -21.44 12.63
C ASP A 446 0.71 -21.42 13.44
N GLY A 447 -0.44 -21.22 12.78
CA GLY A 447 -1.76 -21.08 13.41
C GLY A 447 -1.92 -19.83 14.29
N LYS A 448 -0.93 -18.93 14.30
CA LYS A 448 -0.89 -17.69 15.11
C LYS A 448 -0.91 -16.46 14.22
N THR A 449 -0.05 -16.40 13.21
CA THR A 449 0.01 -15.31 12.24
C THR A 449 -1.32 -15.23 11.50
N ASN A 450 -1.75 -16.38 10.98
CA ASN A 450 -3.08 -16.60 10.44
C ASN A 450 -3.64 -17.87 11.09
N SER A 451 -4.71 -17.75 11.88
CA SER A 451 -5.39 -18.93 12.43
C SER A 451 -6.07 -19.73 11.32
N LEU A 452 -6.26 -21.04 11.50
CA LEU A 452 -6.96 -21.86 10.50
C LEU A 452 -8.40 -21.38 10.28
N GLU A 453 -9.05 -20.91 11.34
CA GLU A 453 -10.38 -20.28 11.25
C GLU A 453 -10.35 -19.02 10.37
N HIS A 454 -9.36 -18.14 10.57
CA HIS A 454 -9.21 -16.95 9.74
C HIS A 454 -8.92 -17.30 8.28
N LEU A 455 -8.01 -18.23 8.02
CA LEU A 455 -7.72 -18.71 6.68
C LEU A 455 -8.98 -19.27 6.00
N SER A 456 -9.76 -20.09 6.72
CA SER A 456 -11.04 -20.60 6.22
C SER A 456 -12.02 -19.47 5.90
N ASN A 457 -12.15 -18.48 6.77
CA ASN A 457 -13.01 -17.31 6.54
C ASN A 457 -12.58 -16.52 5.31
N VAL A 458 -11.27 -16.28 5.14
CA VAL A 458 -10.70 -15.56 3.99
C VAL A 458 -10.98 -16.31 2.69
N TYR A 459 -10.59 -17.58 2.60
CA TYR A 459 -10.65 -18.35 1.35
C TYR A 459 -12.08 -18.71 0.93
N ASN A 460 -13.04 -18.70 1.86
CA ASN A 460 -14.46 -18.88 1.58
C ASN A 460 -15.23 -17.56 1.38
N ASN A 461 -14.63 -16.39 1.63
CA ASN A 461 -15.32 -15.10 1.45
C ASN A 461 -15.62 -14.82 -0.03
N ASP A 462 -16.82 -14.33 -0.34
CA ASP A 462 -17.21 -13.96 -1.71
C ASP A 462 -16.38 -12.81 -2.30
N TYR A 463 -15.79 -11.95 -1.46
CA TYR A 463 -14.86 -10.90 -1.88
C TYR A 463 -13.55 -11.44 -2.44
N VAL A 464 -13.15 -12.64 -2.01
CA VAL A 464 -11.83 -13.20 -2.30
C VAL A 464 -11.92 -14.11 -3.51
N ILE A 465 -11.19 -13.77 -4.57
CA ILE A 465 -11.07 -14.59 -5.78
C ILE A 465 -9.93 -15.60 -5.57
N THR A 466 -10.30 -16.86 -5.43
CA THR A 466 -9.44 -18.06 -5.48
C THR A 466 -9.29 -18.57 -6.92
N LEU A 467 -8.43 -19.56 -7.16
CA LEU A 467 -8.18 -20.11 -8.50
C LEU A 467 -9.49 -20.57 -9.20
N ASP A 468 -10.36 -21.29 -8.50
CA ASP A 468 -11.63 -21.78 -9.03
C ASP A 468 -12.59 -20.66 -9.43
N LYS A 469 -12.51 -19.51 -8.75
CA LYS A 469 -13.29 -18.30 -9.10
C LYS A 469 -12.62 -17.57 -10.27
N LEU A 470 -11.30 -17.47 -10.28
CA LEU A 470 -10.53 -16.82 -11.35
C LEU A 470 -10.78 -17.49 -12.71
N GLN A 471 -10.80 -18.83 -12.76
CA GLN A 471 -11.04 -19.60 -13.99
C GLN A 471 -12.38 -19.26 -14.66
N LYS A 472 -13.40 -18.82 -13.90
CA LYS A 472 -14.70 -18.41 -14.44
C LYS A 472 -14.61 -17.14 -15.28
N TYR A 473 -13.61 -16.29 -15.07
CA TYR A 473 -13.37 -15.09 -15.87
C TYR A 473 -12.73 -15.38 -17.23
N LYS A 474 -12.27 -16.63 -17.49
CA LYS A 474 -11.65 -17.05 -18.75
C LYS A 474 -10.54 -16.09 -19.20
N LEU A 475 -9.70 -15.68 -18.25
CA LEU A 475 -8.64 -14.68 -18.46
C LEU A 475 -7.67 -15.11 -19.56
N TYR A 476 -7.36 -16.41 -19.60
CA TYR A 476 -6.51 -17.04 -20.58
C TYR A 476 -7.34 -18.01 -21.43
N ASN A 477 -7.05 -18.09 -22.72
CA ASN A 477 -7.66 -19.09 -23.58
C ASN A 477 -7.17 -20.47 -23.12
N SER A 478 -8.06 -21.30 -22.57
CA SER A 478 -7.77 -22.72 -22.38
C SER A 478 -7.47 -23.33 -23.75
N LYS A 479 -6.26 -23.87 -23.93
CA LYS A 479 -5.94 -24.69 -25.10
C LYS A 479 -6.75 -25.98 -25.09
#